data_AF-H3GX74-F1
#
_entry.id   AF-H3GX74-F1
#
_cell.length_a   1.000
_cell.length_b   1.000
_cell.length_c   1.000
_cell.angle_alpha   90.00
_cell.angle_beta   90.00
_cell.angle_gamma   90.00
#
_symmetry.space_group_name_H-M   'P 1'
#
loop_
_entity.id
_entity.type
_entity.pdbx_description
1 polymer ?
#
loop_
_entity_poly.entity_id
_entity_poly.type
_entity_poly.pdbx_seq_one_letter_code
_entity_poly.pdbx_strand_id
1 'polypeptide(L)'
;MDKYSYTFEMQLLLHPNFKNPDGALKRIVILCNLQAGASQQVIERHYTKVRRIVLDGVRKIMVAVDSTPNTPEVIAPPPAVVFSDDVMTLFADTADEILPQPLTTLTALHEQRIDDEFERWLTMPTTLRGASFSDFESVLTFWKRQQDMDTFRLLPLVARVVFSLPSSSAQIERDFGTASRMVVMPQRDSLAPHNVNMLTFLNSNRSYVNIAQCTKLSAGTASGRVSPNVMVNILQEQDDN
;
A
#
# COMPACT_ATOMS: atom_id res chain seq x y z
N MET A 1 -23.31 -3.49 8.51
CA MET A 1 -22.21 -4.19 9.21
C MET A 1 -20.96 -3.46 8.79
N ASP A 2 -20.48 -2.55 9.64
CA ASP A 2 -19.35 -1.69 9.30
C ASP A 2 -18.15 -2.56 8.94
N LYS A 3 -17.55 -2.28 7.78
CA LYS A 3 -16.47 -3.07 7.21
C LYS A 3 -15.23 -2.78 8.06
N TYR A 4 -15.05 -3.52 9.15
CA TYR A 4 -13.85 -3.39 9.98
C TYR A 4 -12.61 -3.58 9.10
N SER A 5 -11.76 -2.57 9.05
CA SER A 5 -10.51 -2.62 8.31
C SER A 5 -9.50 -3.38 9.15
N TYR A 6 -9.27 -4.66 8.84
CA TYR A 6 -8.27 -5.50 9.52
C TYR A 6 -6.82 -5.14 9.11
N THR A 7 -6.57 -3.86 8.82
CA THR A 7 -5.29 -3.38 8.27
C THR A 7 -4.15 -3.63 9.26
N PHE A 8 -4.40 -3.38 10.55
CA PHE A 8 -3.39 -3.60 11.59
C PHE A 8 -3.02 -5.08 11.70
N GLU A 9 -4.00 -5.97 11.63
CA GLU A 9 -3.78 -7.41 11.65
C GLU A 9 -3.02 -7.89 10.41
N MET A 10 -3.29 -7.31 9.24
CA MET A 10 -2.51 -7.56 8.02
C MET A 10 -1.06 -7.06 8.16
N GLN A 11 -0.84 -5.90 8.79
CA GLN A 11 0.50 -5.38 9.10
C GLN A 11 1.26 -6.32 10.04
N LEU A 12 0.59 -6.85 11.08
CA LEU A 12 1.18 -7.84 11.98
C LEU A 12 1.53 -9.15 11.25
N LEU A 13 0.66 -9.63 10.36
CA LEU A 13 0.90 -10.84 9.57
C LEU A 13 2.14 -10.71 8.67
N LEU A 14 2.39 -9.51 8.13
CA LEU A 14 3.54 -9.20 7.29
C LEU A 14 4.77 -8.77 8.09
N HIS A 15 4.69 -8.73 9.41
CA HIS A 15 5.82 -8.39 10.25
C HIS A 15 6.65 -9.65 10.58
N PRO A 16 7.97 -9.70 10.29
CA PRO A 16 8.78 -10.91 10.44
C PRO A 16 8.70 -11.56 11.83
N ASN A 17 8.67 -10.73 12.88
CA ASN A 17 8.59 -11.20 14.27
C ASN A 17 7.17 -11.49 14.78
N PHE A 18 6.12 -10.97 14.12
CA PHE A 18 4.72 -11.08 14.59
C PHE A 18 3.80 -11.85 13.63
N LYS A 19 4.39 -12.46 12.59
CA LYS A 19 3.83 -13.31 11.54
C LYS A 19 2.99 -14.51 12.00
N ASN A 20 2.71 -14.65 13.30
CA ASN A 20 1.92 -15.73 13.85
C ASN A 20 0.50 -15.26 14.22
N PRO A 21 -0.53 -15.59 13.40
CA PRO A 21 -1.92 -15.25 13.71
C PRO A 21 -2.47 -16.01 14.93
N ASP A 22 -1.87 -17.13 15.33
CA ASP A 22 -2.21 -17.85 16.57
C ASP A 22 -1.55 -17.22 17.81
N GLY A 23 -0.65 -16.25 17.61
CA GLY A 23 0.00 -15.48 18.65
C GLY A 23 -0.85 -14.33 19.18
N ALA A 24 -0.47 -13.10 18.84
CA ALA A 24 -1.08 -11.88 19.38
C ALA A 24 -2.56 -11.75 19.01
N LEU A 25 -2.91 -12.05 17.75
CA LEU A 25 -4.27 -11.92 17.24
C LEU A 25 -5.25 -12.85 17.99
N LYS A 26 -4.90 -14.13 18.16
CA LYS A 26 -5.72 -15.08 18.90
C LYS A 26 -5.96 -14.62 20.34
N ARG A 27 -4.91 -14.15 21.03
CA ARG A 27 -5.01 -13.64 22.40
C ARG A 27 -5.96 -12.45 22.50
N ILE A 28 -5.86 -11.49 21.59
CA ILE A 28 -6.74 -10.31 21.57
C ILE A 28 -8.20 -10.73 21.34
N VAL A 29 -8.44 -11.61 20.36
CA VAL A 29 -9.80 -12.12 20.09
C VAL A 29 -10.38 -12.83 21.32
N ILE A 30 -9.60 -13.66 22.00
CA ILE A 30 -10.02 -14.32 23.25
C ILE A 30 -10.38 -13.27 24.31
N LEU A 31 -9.49 -12.32 24.59
CA LEU A 31 -9.69 -11.30 25.63
C LEU A 31 -10.94 -10.44 25.38
N CYS A 32 -11.11 -9.92 24.16
CA CYS A 32 -12.25 -9.09 23.82
C CYS A 32 -13.59 -9.85 23.95
N ASN A 33 -13.61 -11.12 23.57
CA ASN A 33 -14.83 -11.93 23.64
C ASN A 33 -15.14 -12.41 25.07
N LEU A 34 -14.11 -12.70 25.89
CA LEU A 34 -14.29 -12.97 27.32
C LEU A 34 -14.86 -11.75 28.05
N GLN A 35 -14.37 -10.54 27.75
CA GLN A 35 -14.92 -9.30 28.28
C GLN A 35 -16.39 -9.08 27.89
N ALA A 36 -16.78 -9.55 26.70
CA ALA A 36 -18.17 -9.53 26.25
C ALA A 36 -19.02 -10.70 26.80
N GLY A 37 -18.47 -11.56 27.66
CA GLY A 37 -19.20 -12.69 28.26
C GLY A 37 -19.46 -13.86 27.30
N ALA A 38 -18.70 -13.97 26.20
CA ALA A 38 -18.89 -15.03 25.22
C ALA A 38 -18.38 -16.40 25.72
N SER A 39 -19.02 -17.48 25.27
CA SER A 39 -18.57 -18.85 25.56
C SER A 39 -17.34 -19.23 24.72
N GLN A 40 -16.60 -20.24 25.17
CA GLN A 40 -15.40 -20.72 24.47
C GLN A 40 -15.66 -21.12 23.01
N GLN A 41 -16.80 -21.75 22.73
CA GLN A 41 -17.16 -22.14 21.35
C GLN A 41 -17.37 -20.93 20.44
N VAL A 42 -17.92 -19.83 20.97
CA VAL A 42 -18.10 -18.59 20.22
C VAL A 42 -16.75 -17.92 19.97
N ILE A 43 -15.87 -17.92 20.97
CA ILE A 43 -14.50 -17.39 20.86
C ILE A 43 -13.72 -18.07 19.73
N GLU A 44 -13.72 -19.40 19.66
CA GLU A 44 -13.02 -20.14 18.61
C GLU A 44 -13.59 -19.88 17.21
N ARG A 45 -14.92 -19.77 17.10
CA ARG A 45 -15.58 -19.40 15.83
C ARG A 45 -15.20 -17.99 15.39
N HIS A 46 -15.18 -17.04 16.33
CA HIS A 46 -14.77 -15.66 16.07
C HIS A 46 -13.31 -15.59 15.64
N TYR A 47 -12.42 -16.31 16.34
CA TYR A 47 -11.01 -16.39 15.97
C TYR A 47 -10.83 -16.93 14.55
N THR A 48 -11.48 -18.05 14.22
CA THR A 48 -11.41 -18.65 12.89
C THR A 48 -11.89 -17.68 11.81
N LYS A 49 -12.97 -16.95 12.08
CA LYS A 49 -13.52 -15.93 11.16
C LYS A 49 -12.54 -14.78 10.95
N VAL A 50 -11.98 -14.22 12.03
CA VAL A 50 -11.02 -13.11 11.95
C VAL A 50 -9.74 -13.56 11.22
N ARG A 51 -9.18 -14.72 11.59
CA ARG A 51 -8.00 -15.30 10.92
C ARG A 51 -8.23 -15.42 9.41
N ARG A 52 -9.38 -15.95 8.98
CA ARG A 52 -9.74 -16.06 7.56
C ARG A 52 -9.78 -14.69 6.88
N ILE A 53 -10.44 -13.70 7.48
CA ILE A 53 -10.57 -12.37 6.88
C ILE A 53 -9.19 -11.71 6.68
N VAL A 54 -8.28 -11.85 7.64
CA VAL A 54 -6.93 -11.30 7.56
C VAL A 54 -6.12 -11.96 6.44
N LEU A 55 -6.13 -13.30 6.39
CA LEU A 55 -5.43 -14.07 5.34
C LEU A 55 -5.98 -13.77 3.95
N ASP A 56 -7.31 -13.84 3.79
CA ASP A 56 -7.99 -13.55 2.52
C ASP A 56 -7.73 -12.10 2.07
N GLY A 57 -7.63 -11.17 3.02
CA GLY A 57 -7.33 -9.77 2.73
C GLY A 57 -5.94 -9.59 2.13
N VAL A 58 -4.91 -10.19 2.74
CA VAL A 58 -3.54 -10.17 2.19
C VAL A 58 -3.48 -10.86 0.83
N ARG A 59 -4.10 -12.04 0.69
CA ARG A 59 -4.17 -12.76 -0.59
C ARG A 59 -4.84 -11.94 -1.69
N LYS A 60 -5.93 -11.24 -1.40
CA LYS A 60 -6.60 -10.35 -2.37
C LYS A 60 -5.68 -9.23 -2.85
N ILE A 61 -4.85 -8.67 -1.95
CA ILE A 61 -3.86 -7.67 -2.33
C ILE A 61 -2.77 -8.32 -3.18
N MET A 62 -2.31 -9.54 -2.87
CA MET A 62 -1.36 -10.29 -3.71
C MET A 62 -1.87 -10.46 -5.15
N VAL A 63 -3.12 -10.89 -5.31
CA VAL A 63 -3.77 -11.01 -6.63
C VAL A 63 -3.84 -9.66 -7.34
N ALA A 64 -4.14 -8.57 -6.62
CA ALA A 64 -4.26 -7.25 -7.21
C ALA A 64 -2.92 -6.61 -7.61
N VAL A 65 -1.83 -6.91 -6.90
CA VAL A 65 -0.48 -6.40 -7.24
C VAL A 65 0.22 -7.25 -8.29
N ASP A 66 -0.24 -8.49 -8.51
CA ASP A 66 0.30 -9.33 -9.57
C ASP A 66 -0.07 -8.74 -10.93
N SER A 67 0.86 -7.98 -11.49
CA SER A 67 0.74 -7.33 -12.78
C SER A 67 1.17 -8.25 -13.92
N THR A 68 1.28 -9.57 -13.70
CA THR A 68 1.56 -10.51 -14.81
C THR A 68 0.47 -10.33 -15.87
N PRO A 69 0.84 -9.94 -17.10
CA PRO A 69 -0.14 -9.83 -18.16
C PRO A 69 -0.72 -11.23 -18.41
N ASN A 70 -1.98 -11.44 -18.06
CA ASN A 70 -2.83 -12.47 -18.67
C ASN A 70 -3.18 -12.06 -20.12
N THR A 71 -2.27 -11.41 -20.84
CA THR A 71 -2.44 -11.18 -22.26
C THR A 71 -1.98 -12.47 -22.92
N PRO A 72 -2.87 -13.26 -23.54
CA PRO A 72 -2.39 -14.18 -24.55
C PRO A 72 -1.54 -13.33 -25.49
N GLU A 73 -0.29 -13.74 -25.68
CA GLU A 73 0.55 -13.25 -26.75
C GLU A 73 -0.36 -13.04 -27.95
N VAL A 74 -0.49 -11.79 -28.42
CA VAL A 74 -1.17 -11.53 -29.68
C VAL A 74 -0.28 -12.20 -30.71
N ILE A 75 -0.56 -13.48 -30.97
CA ILE A 75 -0.01 -14.22 -32.08
C ILE A 75 -0.51 -13.42 -33.27
N ALA A 76 0.38 -12.59 -33.83
CA ALA A 76 0.13 -11.93 -35.08
C ALA A 76 -0.40 -13.02 -36.04
N PRO A 77 -1.48 -12.75 -36.81
CA PRO A 77 -2.00 -13.74 -37.72
C PRO A 77 -0.82 -14.27 -38.54
N PRO A 78 -0.61 -15.60 -38.57
CA PRO A 78 0.56 -16.15 -39.24
C PRO A 78 0.59 -15.62 -40.67
N PRO A 79 1.76 -15.24 -41.19
CA PRO A 79 1.85 -14.81 -42.59
C PRO A 79 1.19 -15.89 -43.43
N ALA A 80 0.34 -15.49 -44.37
CA ALA A 80 -0.34 -16.39 -45.30
C ALA A 80 0.71 -17.03 -46.22
N VAL A 81 1.46 -17.99 -45.69
CA VAL A 81 2.39 -18.81 -46.44
C VAL A 81 1.59 -20.00 -46.93
N VAL A 82 1.26 -19.97 -48.21
CA VAL A 82 0.62 -21.08 -48.93
C VAL A 82 1.65 -22.19 -49.05
N PHE A 83 1.69 -23.08 -48.06
CA PHE A 83 2.41 -24.34 -48.18
C PHE A 83 1.54 -25.37 -48.90
N SER A 84 2.19 -26.29 -49.63
CA SER A 84 1.52 -27.45 -50.25
C SER A 84 0.90 -28.34 -49.17
N ASP A 85 -0.29 -28.92 -49.43
CA ASP A 85 -1.01 -29.84 -48.51
C ASP A 85 -0.12 -30.99 -48.01
N ASP A 86 0.82 -31.45 -48.84
CA ASP A 86 1.77 -32.52 -48.51
C ASP A 86 2.79 -32.12 -47.42
N VAL A 87 3.06 -30.83 -47.27
CA VAL A 87 3.93 -30.30 -46.21
C VAL A 87 3.12 -30.04 -44.95
N MET A 88 1.87 -29.61 -45.10
CA MET A 88 0.95 -29.37 -43.98
C MET A 88 0.63 -30.66 -43.21
N THR A 89 0.54 -31.79 -43.90
CA THR A 89 0.36 -33.12 -43.32
C THR A 89 1.57 -33.60 -42.50
N LEU A 90 2.79 -33.25 -42.89
CA LEU A 90 4.01 -33.55 -42.11
C LEU A 90 4.09 -32.75 -40.79
N PHE A 91 3.48 -31.56 -40.74
CA PHE A 91 3.44 -30.72 -39.54
C PHE A 91 2.13 -30.82 -38.74
N ALA A 92 1.08 -31.44 -39.30
CA ALA A 92 -0.18 -31.69 -38.60
C ALA A 92 0.01 -32.60 -37.37
N ASP A 93 0.89 -33.61 -37.49
CA ASP A 93 1.25 -34.51 -36.39
C ASP A 93 2.05 -33.82 -35.26
N THR A 94 2.67 -32.67 -35.54
CA THR A 94 3.40 -31.87 -34.53
C THR A 94 2.60 -30.68 -34.00
N ALA A 95 1.54 -30.27 -34.70
CA ALA A 95 0.67 -29.18 -34.28
C ALA A 95 -0.26 -29.57 -33.11
N ASP A 96 -0.59 -30.86 -32.97
CA ASP A 96 -1.40 -31.38 -31.86
C ASP A 96 -0.65 -31.39 -30.51
N GLU A 97 0.68 -31.24 -30.54
CA GLU A 97 1.53 -31.12 -29.34
C GLU A 97 1.61 -29.69 -28.77
N ILE A 98 1.15 -28.68 -29.51
CA ILE A 98 1.20 -27.25 -29.11
C ILE A 98 -0.22 -26.69 -29.04
N LEU A 99 -1.11 -27.39 -28.34
CA LEU A 99 -2.41 -26.82 -27.98
C LEU A 99 -2.18 -25.71 -26.94
N PRO A 100 -2.67 -24.47 -27.16
CA PRO A 100 -2.61 -23.43 -26.15
C PRO A 100 -3.33 -23.93 -24.88
N GLN A 101 -2.64 -23.89 -23.74
CA GLN A 101 -3.19 -24.38 -22.49
C GLN A 101 -4.55 -23.72 -22.22
N PRO A 102 -5.56 -24.48 -21.73
CA PRO A 102 -6.87 -23.91 -21.45
C PRO A 102 -6.73 -22.71 -20.51
N LEU A 103 -7.44 -21.61 -20.79
CA LEU A 103 -7.44 -20.41 -19.97
C LEU A 103 -7.74 -20.71 -18.48
N THR A 104 -8.59 -21.71 -18.23
CA THR A 104 -8.90 -22.24 -16.91
C THR A 104 -7.66 -22.81 -16.21
N THR A 105 -6.82 -23.54 -16.93
CA THR A 105 -5.57 -24.13 -16.42
C THR A 105 -4.55 -23.02 -16.11
N LEU A 106 -4.43 -22.00 -16.97
CA LEU A 106 -3.55 -20.87 -16.73
C LEU A 106 -3.96 -20.06 -15.49
N THR A 107 -5.25 -19.86 -15.29
CA THR A 107 -5.79 -19.16 -14.10
C THR A 107 -5.53 -19.98 -12.83
N ALA A 108 -5.75 -21.29 -12.88
CA ALA A 108 -5.49 -22.18 -11.74
C ALA A 108 -4.00 -22.23 -11.36
N LEU A 109 -3.10 -22.30 -12.35
CA LEU A 109 -1.66 -22.24 -12.13
C LEU A 109 -1.21 -20.89 -11.57
N HIS A 110 -1.86 -19.80 -12.00
CA HIS A 110 -1.60 -18.46 -11.46
C HIS A 110 -2.01 -18.34 -9.99
N GLU A 111 -3.23 -18.75 -9.64
CA GLU A 111 -3.69 -18.76 -8.24
C GLU A 111 -2.81 -19.65 -7.36
N GLN A 112 -2.40 -20.81 -7.88
CA GLN A 112 -1.51 -21.73 -7.17
C GLN A 112 -0.15 -21.08 -6.84
N ARG A 113 0.45 -20.32 -7.77
CA ARG A 113 1.72 -19.62 -7.50
C ARG A 113 1.60 -18.58 -6.38
N ILE A 114 0.46 -17.88 -6.32
CA ILE A 114 0.17 -16.91 -5.27
C ILE A 114 0.06 -17.61 -3.92
N ASP A 115 -0.68 -18.73 -3.89
CA ASP A 115 -0.88 -19.53 -2.68
C ASP A 115 0.43 -20.15 -2.19
N ASP A 116 1.26 -20.66 -3.10
CA ASP A 116 2.58 -21.21 -2.79
C ASP A 116 3.52 -20.15 -2.19
N GLU A 117 3.53 -18.93 -2.73
CA GLU A 117 4.33 -17.83 -2.16
C GLU A 117 3.82 -17.45 -0.76
N PHE A 118 2.50 -17.42 -0.57
CA PHE A 118 1.90 -17.06 0.70
C PHE A 118 2.12 -18.11 1.79
N GLU A 119 1.96 -19.39 1.46
CA GLU A 119 2.26 -20.51 2.37
C GLU A 119 3.75 -20.60 2.69
N ARG A 120 4.62 -20.35 1.71
CA ARG A 120 6.07 -20.21 1.94
C ARG A 120 6.35 -19.12 2.95
N TRP A 121 5.67 -17.97 2.85
CA TRP A 121 5.74 -16.97 3.90
C TRP A 121 5.32 -17.61 5.22
N LEU A 122 4.08 -18.01 5.42
CA LEU A 122 3.58 -18.49 6.72
C LEU A 122 4.46 -19.55 7.41
N THR A 123 5.11 -20.42 6.64
CA THR A 123 5.96 -21.51 7.13
C THR A 123 7.44 -21.11 7.36
N MET A 124 7.97 -20.13 6.62
CA MET A 124 9.40 -19.79 6.69
C MET A 124 9.72 -18.99 7.95
N PRO A 125 10.66 -19.45 8.80
CA PRO A 125 11.13 -18.67 9.94
C PRO A 125 11.96 -17.48 9.45
N THR A 126 11.55 -16.28 9.84
CA THR A 126 12.22 -15.03 9.44
C THR A 126 12.41 -14.14 10.65
N THR A 127 13.56 -13.52 10.76
CA THR A 127 13.84 -12.51 11.78
C THR A 127 14.40 -11.26 11.14
N LEU A 128 14.08 -10.11 11.74
CA LEU A 128 14.74 -8.85 11.41
C LEU A 128 16.23 -8.97 11.75
N ARG A 129 17.10 -8.48 10.86
CA ARG A 129 18.53 -8.40 11.17
C ARG A 129 18.74 -7.28 12.19
N GLY A 130 19.44 -7.58 13.28
CA GLY A 130 20.04 -6.55 14.12
C GLY A 130 21.31 -6.06 13.45
N ALA A 131 21.30 -4.85 12.90
CA ALA A 131 22.51 -4.21 12.44
C ALA A 131 23.13 -3.47 13.64
N SER A 132 24.02 -4.15 14.38
CA SER A 132 24.66 -3.61 15.60
C SER A 132 23.67 -3.20 16.71
N PHE A 133 24.20 -2.81 17.87
CA PHE A 133 23.42 -2.50 19.08
C PHE A 133 22.46 -1.30 18.96
N SER A 134 22.50 -0.55 17.84
CA SER A 134 21.74 0.69 17.64
C SER A 134 20.87 0.73 16.38
N ASP A 135 21.09 -0.11 15.35
CA ASP A 135 20.29 -0.07 14.12
C ASP A 135 19.43 -1.33 14.00
N PHE A 136 18.15 -1.20 14.30
CA PHE A 136 17.16 -2.22 13.99
C PHE A 136 16.75 -2.11 12.51
N GLU A 137 16.79 -3.22 11.77
CA GLU A 137 16.22 -3.28 10.41
C GLU A 137 14.72 -2.95 10.48
N SER A 138 14.29 -1.91 9.76
CA SER A 138 12.85 -1.61 9.64
C SER A 138 12.13 -2.70 8.83
N VAL A 139 10.83 -2.88 9.06
CA VAL A 139 10.02 -3.86 8.32
C VAL A 139 10.06 -3.63 6.81
N LEU A 140 10.05 -2.37 6.37
CA LEU A 140 10.15 -2.04 4.94
C LEU A 140 11.55 -2.35 4.37
N THR A 141 12.60 -2.15 5.16
CA THR A 141 13.97 -2.53 4.79
C THR A 141 14.09 -4.05 4.65
N PHE A 142 13.48 -4.81 5.57
CA PHE A 142 13.38 -6.27 5.47
C PHE A 142 12.73 -6.71 4.16
N TRP A 143 11.55 -6.15 3.83
CA TRP A 143 10.84 -6.52 2.62
C TRP A 143 11.60 -6.15 1.35
N LYS A 144 12.28 -5.00 1.35
CA LYS A 144 13.20 -4.62 0.26
C LYS A 144 14.32 -5.65 0.09
N ARG A 145 14.96 -6.08 1.18
CA ARG A 145 15.99 -7.13 1.13
C ARG A 145 15.44 -8.47 0.62
N GLN A 146 14.23 -8.87 1.02
CA GLN A 146 13.61 -10.09 0.52
C GLN A 146 13.33 -10.02 -0.99
N GLN A 147 12.99 -8.84 -1.50
CA GLN A 147 12.83 -8.58 -2.92
C GLN A 147 14.17 -8.64 -3.66
N ASP A 148 15.22 -7.99 -3.12
CA ASP A 148 16.56 -7.99 -3.73
C ASP A 148 17.19 -9.39 -3.76
N MET A 149 16.82 -10.26 -2.81
CA MET A 149 17.23 -11.66 -2.74
C MET A 149 16.35 -12.61 -3.57
N ASP A 150 15.38 -12.09 -4.33
CA ASP A 150 14.41 -12.85 -5.12
C ASP A 150 13.70 -13.98 -4.34
N THR A 151 13.53 -13.78 -3.02
CA THR A 151 12.91 -14.78 -2.14
C THR A 151 11.38 -14.75 -2.25
N PHE A 152 10.84 -13.54 -2.39
CA PHE A 152 9.41 -13.26 -2.54
C PHE A 152 9.22 -12.20 -3.62
N ARG A 153 8.24 -12.39 -4.49
CA ARG A 153 7.97 -11.49 -5.62
C ARG A 153 6.79 -10.57 -5.33
N LEU A 154 5.69 -11.12 -4.81
CA LEU A 154 4.45 -10.41 -4.58
C LEU A 154 4.40 -9.79 -3.18
N LEU A 155 4.85 -10.51 -2.16
CA LEU A 155 4.74 -10.07 -0.76
C LEU A 155 5.45 -8.73 -0.45
N PRO A 156 6.63 -8.41 -1.00
CA PRO A 156 7.23 -7.09 -0.80
C PRO A 156 6.35 -5.95 -1.35
N LEU A 157 5.66 -6.18 -2.47
CA LEU A 157 4.72 -5.20 -3.05
C LEU A 157 3.49 -5.04 -2.14
N VAL A 158 2.94 -6.16 -1.65
CA VAL A 158 1.83 -6.15 -0.69
C VAL A 158 2.20 -5.41 0.58
N ALA A 159 3.40 -5.67 1.12
CA ALA A 159 3.89 -4.98 2.31
C ALA A 159 3.95 -3.46 2.09
N ARG A 160 4.45 -2.98 0.94
CA ARG A 160 4.44 -1.55 0.64
C ARG A 160 3.03 -0.95 0.64
N VAL A 161 2.05 -1.66 0.08
CA VAL A 161 0.64 -1.23 0.09
C VAL A 161 0.10 -1.21 1.52
N VAL A 162 0.20 -2.32 2.25
CA VAL A 162 -0.38 -2.48 3.59
C VAL A 162 0.27 -1.55 4.62
N PHE A 163 1.58 -1.32 4.56
CA PHE A 163 2.28 -0.41 5.47
C PHE A 163 2.17 1.08 5.08
N SER A 164 1.68 1.39 3.88
CA SER A 164 1.32 2.78 3.52
C SER A 164 -0.02 3.22 4.11
N LEU A 165 -0.84 2.26 4.54
CA LEU A 165 -2.11 2.53 5.19
C LEU A 165 -1.88 2.79 6.68
N PRO A 166 -2.20 3.99 7.20
CA PRO A 166 -2.12 4.23 8.63
C PRO A 166 -3.14 3.35 9.36
N SER A 167 -2.71 2.73 10.46
CA SER A 167 -3.57 1.86 11.28
C SER A 167 -4.56 2.65 12.16
N SER A 168 -4.44 3.98 12.21
CA SER A 168 -5.26 4.87 13.04
C SER A 168 -5.43 6.25 12.40
N SER A 169 -6.59 6.88 12.63
CA SER A 169 -6.86 8.29 12.30
C SER A 169 -6.08 9.27 13.18
N ALA A 170 -5.53 8.83 14.32
CA ALA A 170 -4.82 9.71 15.24
C ALA A 170 -3.63 10.45 14.59
N GLN A 171 -3.10 9.91 13.49
CA GLN A 171 -2.04 10.56 12.72
C GLN A 171 -2.54 11.82 11.99
N ILE A 172 -3.73 11.77 11.39
CA ILE A 172 -4.34 12.95 10.78
C ILE A 172 -4.93 13.92 11.82
N GLU A 173 -5.31 13.43 13.01
CA GLU A 173 -5.77 14.28 14.12
C GLU A 173 -4.68 15.22 14.65
N ARG A 174 -3.40 14.80 14.68
CA ARG A 174 -2.28 15.69 15.00
C ARG A 174 -2.11 16.80 13.97
N ASP A 175 -2.31 16.49 12.69
CA ASP A 175 -2.25 17.46 11.60
C ASP A 175 -3.45 18.43 11.68
N PHE A 176 -4.65 17.91 11.95
CA PHE A 176 -5.84 18.73 12.20
C PHE A 176 -5.72 19.59 13.44
N GLY A 177 -5.10 19.13 14.53
CA GLY A 177 -4.86 19.96 15.71
C GLY A 177 -3.95 21.16 15.42
N THR A 178 -2.99 20.98 14.50
CA THR A 178 -2.12 22.05 14.03
C THR A 178 -2.88 23.02 13.12
N ALA A 179 -3.66 22.52 12.17
CA ALA A 179 -4.51 23.32 11.28
C ALA A 179 -5.67 24.01 12.02
N SER A 180 -6.18 23.41 13.10
CA SER A 180 -7.26 23.98 13.92
C SER A 180 -6.88 25.32 14.52
N ARG A 181 -5.59 25.55 14.84
CA ARG A 181 -5.14 26.88 15.28
C ARG A 181 -5.32 27.97 14.22
N MET A 182 -5.33 27.60 12.93
CA MET A 182 -5.57 28.50 11.79
C MET A 182 -7.06 28.69 11.48
N VAL A 183 -7.94 27.83 12.01
CA VAL A 183 -9.38 27.83 11.75
C VAL A 183 -10.20 28.34 12.95
N VAL A 184 -9.73 28.10 14.18
CA VAL A 184 -10.52 28.22 15.42
C VAL A 184 -10.34 29.56 16.15
N MET A 185 -9.42 30.43 15.75
CA MET A 185 -9.27 31.76 16.38
C MET A 185 -10.31 32.74 15.81
N PRO A 186 -11.38 33.13 16.56
CA PRO A 186 -12.50 33.90 16.00
C PRO A 186 -12.17 35.39 15.75
N GLN A 187 -11.02 35.87 16.21
CA GLN A 187 -10.78 37.32 16.34
C GLN A 187 -9.50 37.86 15.70
N ARG A 188 -8.59 37.05 15.11
CA ARG A 188 -7.43 37.64 14.40
C ARG A 188 -6.99 37.04 13.06
N ASP A 189 -7.14 35.74 12.77
CA ASP A 189 -6.60 35.20 11.50
C ASP A 189 -7.37 33.95 11.00
N SER A 190 -8.68 34.08 10.75
CA SER A 190 -9.43 33.00 10.09
C SER A 190 -9.08 32.98 8.61
N LEU A 191 -8.32 31.97 8.18
CA LEU A 191 -7.94 31.80 6.79
C LEU A 191 -9.07 31.12 5.99
N ALA A 192 -9.25 31.54 4.73
CA ALA A 192 -10.17 30.87 3.83
C ALA A 192 -9.81 29.38 3.66
N PRO A 193 -10.78 28.47 3.45
CA PRO A 193 -10.54 27.02 3.42
C PRO A 193 -9.43 26.56 2.45
N HIS A 194 -9.31 27.22 1.29
CA HIS A 194 -8.26 26.93 0.31
C HIS A 194 -6.86 27.25 0.83
N ASN A 195 -6.70 28.32 1.61
CA ASN A 195 -5.43 28.72 2.21
C ASN A 195 -5.03 27.75 3.34
N VAL A 196 -5.99 27.29 4.12
CA VAL A 196 -5.77 26.26 5.16
C VAL A 196 -5.26 24.96 4.53
N ASN A 197 -5.87 24.53 3.41
CA ASN A 197 -5.43 23.33 2.69
C ASN A 197 -4.00 23.47 2.15
N MET A 198 -3.67 24.60 1.51
CA MET A 198 -2.32 24.85 1.00
C MET A 198 -1.27 24.90 2.12
N LEU A 199 -1.56 25.60 3.22
CA LEU A 199 -0.65 25.70 4.36
C LEU A 199 -0.45 24.36 5.05
N THR A 200 -1.51 23.57 5.20
CA THR A 200 -1.43 22.21 5.76
C THR A 200 -0.55 21.33 4.87
N PHE A 201 -0.76 21.37 3.55
CA PHE A 201 0.07 20.64 2.59
C PHE A 201 1.54 21.05 2.66
N LEU A 202 1.85 22.35 2.65
CA LEU A 202 3.22 22.84 2.75
C LEU A 202 3.87 22.47 4.09
N ASN A 203 3.11 22.55 5.19
CA ASN A 203 3.61 22.20 6.52
C ASN A 203 3.91 20.71 6.66
N SER A 204 3.10 19.83 6.07
CA SER A 204 3.34 18.38 6.05
C SER A 204 4.50 17.99 5.12
N ASN A 205 4.92 18.86 4.19
CA ASN A 205 5.95 18.61 3.18
C ASN A 205 7.17 19.54 3.32
N ARG A 206 7.52 19.94 4.54
CA ARG A 206 8.68 20.84 4.79
C ARG A 206 10.03 20.31 4.28
N SER A 207 10.17 18.99 4.13
CA SER A 207 11.35 18.36 3.53
C SER A 207 11.47 18.63 2.03
N TYR A 208 10.36 18.87 1.33
CA TYR A 208 10.31 19.15 -0.10
C TYR A 208 10.27 20.64 -0.41
N VAL A 209 9.61 21.43 0.44
CA VAL A 209 9.47 22.88 0.26
C VAL A 209 9.83 23.58 1.56
N ASN A 210 11.00 24.20 1.58
CA ASN A 210 11.37 25.12 2.65
C ASN A 210 11.04 26.55 2.22
N ILE A 211 9.90 27.06 2.70
CA ILE A 211 9.43 28.43 2.40
C ILE A 211 10.47 29.48 2.84
N ALA A 212 11.28 29.20 3.87
CA ALA A 212 12.33 30.11 4.31
C ALA A 212 13.52 30.20 3.33
N GLN A 213 13.61 29.29 2.37
CA GLN A 213 14.61 29.30 1.30
C GLN A 213 14.07 29.87 -0.01
N CYS A 214 12.77 30.22 -0.07
CA CYS A 214 12.21 30.89 -1.24
C CYS A 214 12.77 32.31 -1.34
N THR A 215 13.32 32.67 -2.50
CA THR A 215 13.77 34.04 -2.76
C THR A 215 12.59 35.00 -2.67
N LYS A 216 12.78 36.10 -1.93
CA LYS A 216 11.76 37.15 -1.80
C LYS A 216 11.42 37.67 -3.20
N LEU A 217 10.16 37.60 -3.58
CA LEU A 217 9.70 38.15 -4.85
C LEU A 217 9.90 39.66 -4.83
N SER A 218 10.52 40.21 -5.88
CA SER A 218 10.54 41.66 -6.11
C SER A 218 9.12 42.18 -6.22
N ALA A 219 8.84 43.35 -5.66
CA ALA A 219 7.51 43.96 -5.58
C ALA A 219 6.80 44.04 -6.95
N GLY A 220 7.55 44.26 -8.04
CA GLY A 220 7.00 44.29 -9.41
C GLY A 220 6.52 42.94 -9.93
N THR A 221 7.15 41.83 -9.51
CA THR A 221 6.79 40.46 -9.94
C THR A 221 5.67 39.87 -9.08
N ALA A 222 5.55 40.33 -7.82
CA ALA A 222 4.50 39.91 -6.90
C ALA A 222 3.12 40.38 -7.38
N SER A 223 2.99 41.64 -7.80
CA SER A 223 1.71 42.23 -8.24
C SER A 223 1.04 41.48 -9.40
N GLY A 224 1.83 40.88 -10.31
CA GLY A 224 1.31 40.08 -11.42
C GLY A 224 0.97 38.62 -11.09
N ARG A 225 1.31 38.14 -9.89
CA ARG A 225 1.10 36.74 -9.44
C ARG A 225 0.22 36.60 -8.20
N VAL A 226 -0.20 37.71 -7.59
CA VAL A 226 -1.21 37.69 -6.52
C VAL A 226 -2.53 37.25 -7.13
N SER A 227 -3.04 36.12 -6.64
CA SER A 227 -4.36 35.63 -7.01
C SER A 227 -5.41 36.68 -6.58
N PRO A 228 -6.38 37.04 -7.43
CA PRO A 228 -7.34 38.12 -7.16
C PRO A 228 -8.19 37.89 -5.90
N ASN A 229 -8.18 36.67 -5.35
CA ASN A 229 -8.90 36.29 -4.13
C ASN A 229 -8.09 36.48 -2.84
N VAL A 230 -6.85 36.97 -2.93
CA VAL A 230 -5.94 37.13 -1.79
C VAL A 230 -5.65 38.62 -1.58
N MET A 231 -6.45 39.29 -0.76
CA MET A 231 -6.10 40.61 -0.22
C MET A 231 -5.14 40.44 0.96
N VAL A 232 -3.87 40.16 0.66
CA VAL A 232 -2.79 40.39 1.63
C VAL A 232 -2.32 41.82 1.39
N ASN A 233 -2.44 42.68 2.40
CA ASN A 233 -1.83 44.02 2.36
C ASN A 233 -0.30 43.86 2.37
N ILE A 234 0.30 43.67 1.19
CA ILE A 234 1.76 43.69 0.98
C ILE A 234 2.25 45.15 0.85
N LEU A 235 1.72 46.07 1.65
CA LEU A 235 2.07 47.48 1.60
C LEU A 235 2.34 48.00 3.01
N GLN A 236 3.55 47.71 3.50
CA GLN A 236 4.51 48.69 4.04
C GLN A 236 5.64 47.93 4.73
N GLU A 237 6.66 47.56 3.97
CA GLU A 237 8.00 47.62 4.54
C GLU A 237 8.39 49.10 4.42
N GLN A 238 8.39 49.80 5.56
CA GLN A 238 9.12 51.07 5.65
C GLN A 238 10.60 50.72 5.46
N ASP A 239 11.20 51.28 4.42
CA ASP A 239 12.65 51.42 4.34
C ASP A 239 13.09 52.31 5.52
N ASP A 240 13.57 51.69 6.59
CA ASP A 240 14.27 52.40 7.66
C ASP A 240 15.67 52.78 7.15
N ASN A 241 15.88 54.09 7.10
CA ASN A 241 17.12 54.79 6.75
C ASN A 241 18.06 54.85 7.96
#